data_AF-A0A9D8FB43-F1
#
_entry.id   AF-A0A9D8FB43-F1
#
_cell.length_a   1.000
_cell.length_b   1.000
_cell.length_c   1.000
_cell.angle_alpha   90.00
_cell.angle_beta   90.00
_cell.angle_gamma   90.00
#
_symmetry.space_group_name_H-M   'P 1'
#
loop_
_entity.id
_entity.type
_entity.pdbx_description
1 polymer ?
#
loop_
_entity_poly.entity_id
_entity_poly.type
_entity_poly.pdbx_seq_one_letter_code
_entity_poly.pdbx_strand_id
1 'polypeptide(L)'
;MKLRPVASAAEKPAGSEADAMDLVVVSESVSSGAVADAFKDVTKPVLMLEAFIADDMLVAVPGTAANQTQVDILNPDHPLAAGLSGAVDIYKAAKILSTFTSTSTDAIKVASAVGQPDTGALVAFLKGAKMESDFVAPGRRVCLGLHSAVPEEYTSQARALFRAAVSWSLSPEKSVLFVHAPSGGAPSATDQALIDELSRGLGHKVKLRPVASAAEKPAGSEADAIDLVVVSESVSSGAVTDAFKDVTKPVLMLEAFIADDMLVAAPGTVATQTQVDILNPDHP
;
A
#
# COMPACT_ATOMS: atom_id res chain seq x y z
N MET A 1 -15.32 16.20 1.66
CA MET A 1 -15.29 15.57 3.00
C MET A 1 -16.68 15.71 3.62
N LYS A 2 -17.30 14.60 4.05
CA LYS A 2 -18.56 14.60 4.79
C LYS A 2 -18.25 14.30 6.25
N LEU A 3 -18.69 15.16 7.17
CA LEU A 3 -18.56 14.91 8.61
C LEU A 3 -19.80 14.18 9.13
N ARG A 4 -19.59 13.15 9.96
CA ARG A 4 -20.65 12.41 10.64
C ARG A 4 -20.36 12.41 12.15
N PRO A 5 -20.99 13.30 12.94
CA PRO A 5 -20.83 13.27 14.39
C PRO A 5 -21.49 12.01 14.96
N VAL A 6 -20.86 11.37 15.95
CA VAL A 6 -21.40 10.21 16.67
C VAL A 6 -21.07 10.40 18.15
N ALA A 7 -22.07 10.76 18.95
CA ALA A 7 -21.91 11.03 20.37
C ALA A 7 -22.26 9.83 21.27
N SER A 8 -23.00 8.85 20.74
CA SER A 8 -23.42 7.66 21.50
C SER A 8 -23.78 6.49 20.60
N ALA A 9 -23.97 5.31 21.19
CA ALA A 9 -24.42 4.12 20.48
C ALA A 9 -25.81 4.27 19.80
N ALA A 10 -26.66 5.18 20.30
CA ALA A 10 -27.94 5.47 19.65
C ALA A 10 -27.76 6.17 18.29
N GLU A 11 -26.59 6.75 18.03
CA GLU A 11 -26.24 7.44 16.80
C GLU A 11 -25.33 6.61 15.88
N LYS A 12 -25.18 5.30 16.17
CA LYS A 12 -24.34 4.39 15.41
C LYS A 12 -24.56 4.57 13.90
N PRO A 13 -23.49 4.81 13.11
CA PRO A 13 -23.64 5.03 11.68
C PRO A 13 -24.09 3.74 10.98
N ALA A 14 -24.83 3.88 9.89
CA ALA A 14 -25.09 2.76 9.00
C ALA A 14 -23.89 2.54 8.07
N GLY A 15 -23.54 1.29 7.78
CA GLY A 15 -22.45 0.97 6.86
C GLY A 15 -22.65 1.58 5.46
N SER A 16 -23.90 1.70 5.00
CA SER A 16 -24.25 2.33 3.72
C SER A 16 -23.91 3.83 3.65
N GLU A 17 -23.67 4.50 4.79
CA GLU A 17 -23.17 5.87 4.77
C GLU A 17 -21.78 5.98 4.09
N ALA A 18 -21.03 4.88 4.04
CA ALA A 18 -19.74 4.81 3.37
C ALA A 18 -19.83 4.64 1.85
N ASP A 19 -20.97 4.22 1.28
CA ASP A 19 -21.07 3.88 -0.15
C ASP A 19 -20.68 5.05 -1.08
N ALA A 20 -21.04 6.26 -0.67
CA ALA A 20 -20.75 7.50 -1.38
C ALA A 20 -19.36 8.09 -1.06
N MET A 21 -18.55 7.42 -0.25
CA MET A 21 -17.22 7.88 0.18
C MET A 21 -16.12 7.04 -0.49
N ASP A 22 -14.92 7.61 -0.59
CA ASP A 22 -13.73 6.90 -1.06
C ASP A 22 -12.86 6.36 0.09
N LEU A 23 -13.04 6.91 1.29
CA LEU A 23 -12.35 6.50 2.52
C LEU A 23 -13.25 6.82 3.71
N VAL A 24 -13.37 5.88 4.65
CA VAL A 24 -13.90 6.12 5.99
C VAL A 24 -12.73 6.35 6.94
N VAL A 25 -12.78 7.44 7.71
CA VAL A 25 -11.83 7.68 8.80
C VAL A 25 -12.60 7.62 10.11
N VAL A 26 -12.23 6.67 10.97
CA VAL A 26 -12.76 6.58 12.34
C VAL A 26 -11.81 7.37 13.25
N SER A 27 -12.22 8.60 13.58
CA SER A 27 -11.45 9.53 14.42
C SER A 27 -11.27 8.98 15.84
N GLU A 28 -10.10 9.18 16.45
CA GLU A 28 -9.84 8.82 17.86
C GLU A 28 -10.76 9.53 18.86
N SER A 29 -11.39 10.63 18.46
CA SER A 29 -12.35 11.34 19.31
C SER A 29 -13.70 10.61 19.48
N VAL A 30 -13.95 9.51 18.75
CA VAL A 30 -15.20 8.75 18.83
C VAL A 30 -15.04 7.55 19.75
N SER A 31 -16.03 7.28 20.59
CA SER A 31 -16.02 6.02 21.36
C SER A 31 -16.18 4.83 20.40
N SER A 32 -15.29 3.83 20.52
CA SER A 32 -15.39 2.60 19.73
C SER A 32 -16.77 1.95 19.86
N GLY A 33 -17.31 1.82 21.07
CA GLY A 33 -18.65 1.25 21.29
C GLY A 33 -19.82 2.04 20.69
N ALA A 34 -19.62 3.31 20.32
CA ALA A 34 -20.63 4.10 19.62
C ALA A 34 -20.67 3.81 18.10
N VAL A 35 -19.53 3.42 17.51
CA VAL A 35 -19.42 3.03 16.11
C VAL A 35 -19.57 1.51 15.95
N ALA A 36 -18.99 0.74 16.87
CA ALA A 36 -18.94 -0.71 16.90
C ALA A 36 -18.54 -1.29 15.54
N ASP A 37 -19.23 -2.34 15.10
CA ASP A 37 -19.00 -3.02 13.82
C ASP A 37 -19.60 -2.29 12.58
N ALA A 38 -20.03 -1.03 12.69
CA ALA A 38 -20.76 -0.33 11.62
C ALA A 38 -20.07 -0.36 10.25
N PHE A 39 -18.74 -0.34 10.24
CA PHE A 39 -17.94 -0.28 9.02
C PHE A 39 -17.23 -1.61 8.70
N LYS A 40 -17.53 -2.69 9.43
CA LYS A 40 -16.84 -3.99 9.33
C LYS A 40 -16.95 -4.56 7.93
N ASP A 41 -18.16 -4.58 7.39
CA ASP A 41 -18.47 -5.17 6.09
C ASP A 41 -18.36 -4.19 4.91
N VAL A 42 -17.99 -2.93 5.16
CA VAL A 42 -17.88 -1.89 4.12
C VAL A 42 -16.72 -2.19 3.16
N THR A 43 -16.98 -2.17 1.86
CA THR A 43 -15.97 -2.45 0.81
C THR A 43 -15.04 -1.27 0.52
N LYS A 44 -15.37 -0.08 1.04
CA LYS A 44 -14.48 1.10 0.98
C LYS A 44 -13.32 0.95 1.96
N PRO A 45 -12.16 1.56 1.67
CA PRO A 45 -11.07 1.68 2.62
C PRO A 45 -11.52 2.27 3.96
N VAL A 46 -10.97 1.76 5.06
CA VAL A 46 -11.20 2.28 6.41
C VAL A 46 -9.88 2.52 7.13
N LEU A 47 -9.65 3.78 7.52
CA LEU A 47 -8.55 4.23 8.37
C LEU A 47 -9.06 4.39 9.81
N MET A 48 -8.52 3.59 10.72
CA MET A 48 -8.86 3.54 12.14
C MET A 48 -7.80 4.31 12.93
N LEU A 49 -8.19 5.49 13.42
CA LEU A 49 -7.43 6.27 14.40
C LEU A 49 -7.90 5.96 15.83
N GLU A 50 -9.20 5.76 16.01
CA GLU A 50 -9.73 5.08 17.20
C GLU A 50 -9.25 3.63 17.18
N ALA A 51 -8.39 3.25 18.11
CA ALA A 51 -7.75 1.95 18.09
C ALA A 51 -8.66 0.84 18.60
N PHE A 52 -9.48 1.12 19.63
CA PHE A 52 -10.35 0.15 20.28
C PHE A 52 -11.59 -0.22 19.45
N ILE A 53 -11.66 0.22 18.19
CA ILE A 53 -12.64 -0.30 17.22
C ILE A 53 -12.08 -1.48 16.42
N ALA A 54 -10.76 -1.73 16.49
CA ALA A 54 -10.12 -2.75 15.66
C ALA A 54 -10.63 -4.17 15.97
N ASP A 55 -10.97 -4.47 17.22
CA ASP A 55 -11.55 -5.73 17.67
C ASP A 55 -13.02 -5.88 17.23
N ASP A 56 -13.83 -4.82 17.37
CA ASP A 56 -15.22 -4.77 16.88
C ASP A 56 -15.29 -5.06 15.36
N MET A 57 -14.22 -4.71 14.64
CA MET A 57 -14.08 -4.83 13.19
C MET A 57 -13.35 -6.10 12.75
N LEU A 58 -12.94 -6.97 13.71
CA LEU A 58 -12.14 -8.18 13.49
C LEU A 58 -10.80 -7.94 12.78
N VAL A 59 -10.15 -6.82 13.05
CA VAL A 59 -8.89 -6.42 12.41
C VAL A 59 -7.68 -6.87 13.23
N ALA A 60 -7.67 -6.55 14.52
CA ALA A 60 -6.58 -6.82 15.45
C ALA A 60 -7.07 -6.62 16.91
N VAL A 61 -6.33 -7.17 17.88
CA VAL A 61 -6.54 -6.86 19.29
C VAL A 61 -5.91 -5.50 19.62
N PRO A 62 -6.69 -4.51 20.07
CA PRO A 62 -6.18 -3.20 20.44
C PRO A 62 -5.51 -3.18 21.81
N GLY A 63 -4.57 -2.27 22.00
CA GLY A 63 -3.88 -2.04 23.26
C GLY A 63 -3.24 -0.65 23.31
N THR A 64 -2.44 -0.41 24.35
CA THR A 64 -1.71 0.85 24.52
C THR A 64 -0.30 0.64 25.07
N ALA A 65 0.65 1.45 24.61
CA ALA A 65 1.97 1.62 25.21
C ALA A 65 2.11 3.05 25.76
N ALA A 66 2.44 3.17 27.04
CA ALA A 66 2.62 4.48 27.68
C ALA A 66 4.02 5.06 27.42
N ASN A 67 4.14 6.37 27.65
CA ASN A 67 5.40 7.12 27.63
C ASN A 67 6.23 6.98 26.34
N GLN A 68 5.55 6.86 25.19
CA GLN A 68 6.20 6.78 23.89
C GLN A 68 6.45 8.17 23.32
N THR A 69 7.59 8.35 22.65
CA THR A 69 7.87 9.48 21.74
C THR A 69 8.16 8.99 20.32
N GLN A 70 8.44 7.71 20.16
CA GLN A 70 8.95 7.08 18.95
C GLN A 70 8.19 5.80 18.61
N VAL A 71 8.38 5.32 17.38
CA VAL A 71 8.04 3.98 16.89
C VAL A 71 9.24 3.42 16.13
N ASP A 72 9.34 2.09 16.07
CA ASP A 72 10.28 1.42 15.17
C ASP A 72 9.60 1.13 13.85
N ILE A 73 10.22 1.49 12.72
CA ILE A 73 9.78 1.08 11.40
C ILE A 73 10.26 -0.35 11.12
N LEU A 74 9.31 -1.25 10.89
CA LEU A 74 9.53 -2.68 10.65
C LEU A 74 9.66 -3.00 9.15
N ASN A 75 9.01 -2.22 8.30
CA ASN A 75 9.00 -2.43 6.85
C ASN A 75 9.28 -1.11 6.13
N PRO A 76 10.55 -0.67 6.06
CA PRO A 76 10.94 0.65 5.55
C PRO A 76 10.70 0.81 4.04
N ASP A 77 10.68 -0.29 3.29
CA ASP A 77 10.48 -0.28 1.84
C ASP A 77 8.99 -0.13 1.47
N HIS A 78 8.08 -0.41 2.41
CA HIS A 78 6.65 -0.30 2.13
C HIS A 78 6.20 1.18 2.02
N PRO A 79 5.32 1.53 1.07
CA PRO A 79 4.86 2.92 0.87
C PRO A 79 4.29 3.59 2.14
N LEU A 80 3.65 2.81 3.03
CA LEU A 80 3.14 3.27 4.32
C LEU A 80 4.23 3.77 5.29
N ALA A 81 5.50 3.36 5.12
CA ALA A 81 6.61 3.85 5.92
C ALA A 81 7.00 5.30 5.59
N ALA A 82 6.46 5.87 4.50
CA ALA A 82 6.71 7.24 4.07
C ALA A 82 8.20 7.55 3.84
N GLY A 83 8.98 6.55 3.42
CA GLY A 83 10.44 6.65 3.25
C GLY A 83 11.23 6.75 4.57
N LEU A 84 10.60 6.46 5.71
CA LEU A 84 11.23 6.44 7.02
C LEU A 84 11.75 5.04 7.34
N SER A 85 12.76 4.96 8.21
CA SER A 85 13.39 3.71 8.62
C SER A 85 13.96 3.82 10.04
N GLY A 86 14.08 2.69 10.75
CA GLY A 86 14.62 2.67 12.12
C GLY A 86 13.66 3.29 13.14
N ALA A 87 14.21 3.86 14.21
CA ALA A 87 13.42 4.59 15.21
C ALA A 87 13.02 5.97 14.69
N VAL A 88 11.73 6.28 14.76
CA VAL A 88 11.10 7.48 14.18
C VAL A 88 10.37 8.25 15.27
N ASP A 89 10.62 9.54 15.39
CA ASP A 89 9.94 10.41 16.33
C ASP A 89 8.51 10.67 15.87
N ILE A 90 7.51 10.36 16.71
CA ILE A 90 6.09 10.57 16.40
C ILE A 90 5.44 11.66 17.25
N TYR A 91 5.93 11.87 18.47
CA TYR A 91 5.43 12.89 19.38
C TYR A 91 6.54 13.83 19.85
N LYS A 92 6.21 15.10 20.05
CA LYS A 92 7.12 16.11 20.62
C LYS A 92 7.38 15.91 22.12
N ALA A 93 6.49 15.21 22.80
CA ALA A 93 6.58 14.85 24.21
C ALA A 93 5.98 13.45 24.42
N ALA A 94 6.34 12.79 25.53
CA ALA A 94 5.89 11.43 25.82
C ALA A 94 4.35 11.35 25.92
N LYS A 95 3.75 10.38 25.22
CA LYS A 95 2.31 10.15 25.20
C LYS A 95 1.98 8.66 25.20
N ILE A 96 0.68 8.36 25.25
CA ILE A 96 0.15 7.04 24.95
C ILE A 96 0.28 6.81 23.43
N LEU A 97 0.69 5.61 23.06
CA LEU A 97 0.61 5.08 21.70
C LEU A 97 -0.43 3.96 21.72
N SER A 98 -1.39 4.00 20.80
CA SER A 98 -2.29 2.86 20.62
C SER A 98 -1.60 1.77 19.82
N THR A 99 -1.86 0.52 20.16
CA THR A 99 -1.16 -0.64 19.60
C THR A 99 -2.12 -1.71 19.11
N PHE A 100 -1.65 -2.55 18.20
CA PHE A 100 -2.41 -3.60 17.54
C PHE A 100 -1.61 -4.89 17.57
N THR A 101 -2.17 -5.94 18.17
CA THR A 101 -1.55 -7.26 18.33
C THR A 101 -2.46 -8.35 17.75
N SER A 102 -2.05 -9.62 17.82
CA SER A 102 -2.83 -10.77 17.35
C SER A 102 -3.24 -10.72 15.87
N THR A 103 -2.53 -9.95 15.06
CA THR A 103 -2.79 -9.81 13.62
C THR A 103 -2.47 -11.11 12.88
N SER A 104 -3.24 -11.42 11.83
CA SER A 104 -2.96 -12.57 10.95
C SER A 104 -1.60 -12.46 10.22
N THR A 105 -1.22 -13.52 9.51
CA THR A 105 -0.04 -13.52 8.63
C THR A 105 -0.16 -12.61 7.41
N ASP A 106 -1.38 -12.23 7.03
CA ASP A 106 -1.62 -11.34 5.88
C ASP A 106 -1.48 -9.86 6.27
N ALA A 107 -1.22 -9.57 7.55
CA ALA A 107 -1.03 -8.23 8.05
C ALA A 107 0.26 -7.61 7.52
N ILE A 108 0.15 -6.39 7.01
CA ILE A 108 1.27 -5.54 6.66
C ILE A 108 1.65 -4.76 7.93
N LYS A 109 2.66 -5.26 8.66
CA LYS A 109 3.22 -4.57 9.83
C LYS A 109 4.28 -3.56 9.37
N VAL A 110 4.01 -2.27 9.53
CA VAL A 110 4.87 -1.18 9.03
C VAL A 110 5.67 -0.55 10.17
N ALA A 111 5.04 -0.34 11.32
CA ALA A 111 5.69 0.22 12.50
C ALA A 111 5.19 -0.45 13.78
N SER A 112 6.01 -0.41 14.84
CA SER A 112 5.67 -0.93 16.17
C SER A 112 6.07 0.02 17.29
N ALA A 113 5.59 -0.26 18.51
CA ALA A 113 6.20 0.32 19.70
C ALA A 113 7.69 -0.01 19.76
N VAL A 114 8.50 0.92 20.28
CA VAL A 114 9.97 0.79 20.29
C VAL A 114 10.40 -0.46 21.05
N GLY A 115 11.25 -1.28 20.41
CA GLY A 115 11.76 -2.54 20.93
C GLY A 115 10.73 -3.66 21.04
N GLN A 116 9.52 -3.48 20.49
CA GLN A 116 8.42 -4.44 20.60
C GLN A 116 7.81 -4.75 19.21
N PRO A 117 8.48 -5.54 18.35
CA PRO A 117 8.09 -5.75 16.96
C PRO A 117 6.70 -6.40 16.77
N ASP A 118 6.19 -7.10 17.78
CA ASP A 118 4.84 -7.70 17.76
C ASP A 118 3.74 -6.76 18.23
N THR A 119 4.11 -5.57 18.73
CA THR A 119 3.20 -4.53 19.22
C THR A 119 3.05 -3.46 18.13
N GLY A 120 2.24 -3.74 17.12
CA GLY A 120 2.09 -2.88 15.94
C GLY A 120 1.53 -1.50 16.28
N ALA A 121 2.08 -0.45 15.66
CA ALA A 121 1.64 0.95 15.76
C ALA A 121 1.07 1.45 14.42
N LEU A 122 1.51 0.85 13.30
CA LEU A 122 0.93 1.00 11.98
C LEU A 122 0.82 -0.39 11.35
N VAL A 123 -0.41 -0.87 11.24
CA VAL A 123 -0.73 -2.17 10.66
C VAL A 123 -1.79 -1.97 9.59
N ALA A 124 -1.67 -2.68 8.47
CA ALA A 124 -2.63 -2.60 7.38
C ALA A 124 -2.97 -3.96 6.79
N PHE A 125 -4.09 -4.01 6.09
CA PHE A 125 -4.55 -5.17 5.33
C PHE A 125 -5.03 -4.70 3.97
N LEU A 126 -4.65 -5.44 2.93
CA LEU A 126 -5.22 -5.29 1.60
C LEU A 126 -6.65 -5.83 1.55
N LYS A 127 -7.41 -5.43 0.54
CA LYS A 127 -8.67 -6.09 0.21
C LYS A 127 -8.40 -7.57 -0.06
N GLY A 128 -9.22 -8.46 0.50
CA GLY A 128 -9.07 -9.91 0.34
C GLY A 128 -8.08 -10.57 1.31
N ALA A 129 -7.33 -9.78 2.10
CA ALA A 129 -6.47 -10.31 3.15
C ALA A 129 -7.31 -10.87 4.30
N LYS A 130 -6.84 -11.96 4.93
CA LYS A 130 -7.43 -12.49 6.15
C LYS A 130 -7.08 -11.59 7.33
N MET A 131 -8.05 -11.32 8.18
CA MET A 131 -7.88 -10.62 9.45
C MET A 131 -8.18 -11.59 10.61
N GLU A 132 -8.63 -11.10 11.76
CA GLU A 132 -8.95 -11.99 12.88
C GLU A 132 -10.12 -12.92 12.56
N SER A 133 -10.10 -14.10 13.17
CA SER A 133 -11.13 -15.13 12.98
C SER A 133 -11.37 -15.49 11.51
N ASP A 134 -10.32 -15.45 10.68
CA ASP A 134 -10.37 -15.67 9.22
C ASP A 134 -11.31 -14.71 8.45
N PHE A 135 -11.72 -13.59 9.06
CA PHE A 135 -12.56 -12.60 8.38
C PHE A 135 -11.79 -11.94 7.24
N VAL A 136 -12.34 -11.96 6.04
CA VAL A 136 -11.67 -11.45 4.83
C VAL A 136 -11.98 -9.96 4.67
N ALA A 137 -10.95 -9.13 4.63
CA ALA A 137 -11.06 -7.68 4.49
C ALA A 137 -11.84 -7.29 3.22
N PRO A 138 -13.04 -6.68 3.32
CA PRO A 138 -13.84 -6.27 2.16
C PRO A 138 -13.21 -5.12 1.34
N GLY A 139 -12.39 -4.31 2.01
CA GLY A 139 -11.60 -3.20 1.48
C GLY A 139 -10.31 -3.05 2.29
N ARG A 140 -9.44 -2.10 1.91
CA ARG A 140 -8.21 -1.82 2.67
C ARG A 140 -8.55 -1.44 4.11
N ARG A 141 -7.81 -1.97 5.08
CA ARG A 141 -7.92 -1.61 6.50
C ARG A 141 -6.59 -1.06 6.96
N VAL A 142 -6.58 0.10 7.59
CA VAL A 142 -5.37 0.70 8.14
C VAL A 142 -5.63 1.08 9.59
N CYS A 143 -4.82 0.53 10.48
CA CYS A 143 -4.77 0.85 11.89
C CYS A 143 -3.56 1.78 12.11
N LEU A 144 -3.81 3.03 12.52
CA LEU A 144 -2.76 4.00 12.80
C LEU A 144 -2.87 4.47 14.26
N GLY A 145 -1.97 3.99 15.10
CA GLY A 145 -2.04 4.09 16.55
C GLY A 145 -1.66 5.46 17.15
N LEU A 146 -1.69 6.52 16.35
CA LEU A 146 -1.37 7.87 16.82
C LEU A 146 -2.53 8.42 17.69
N HIS A 147 -2.48 8.11 18.97
CA HIS A 147 -3.46 8.50 20.00
C HIS A 147 -3.47 10.01 20.30
N SER A 148 -4.59 10.54 20.77
CA SER A 148 -4.79 11.96 21.10
C SER A 148 -4.30 12.90 20.00
N ALA A 149 -4.91 12.72 18.82
CA ALA A 149 -4.53 13.34 17.55
C ALA A 149 -4.71 14.87 17.52
N VAL A 150 -3.91 15.60 18.29
CA VAL A 150 -3.74 17.04 18.13
C VAL A 150 -2.53 17.25 17.21
N PRO A 151 -2.72 17.77 15.99
CA PRO A 151 -1.63 17.95 15.01
C PRO A 151 -0.44 18.77 15.55
N GLU A 152 -0.65 19.58 16.59
CA GLU A 152 0.38 20.38 17.24
C GLU A 152 1.42 19.53 17.98
N GLU A 153 1.06 18.32 18.42
CA GLU A 153 1.91 17.42 19.20
C GLU A 153 2.68 16.41 18.35
N TYR A 154 2.24 16.23 17.10
CA TYR A 154 2.90 15.36 16.13
C TYR A 154 4.18 16.01 15.59
N THR A 155 5.17 15.17 15.30
CA THR A 155 6.36 15.56 14.54
C THR A 155 6.04 15.71 13.04
N SER A 156 7.01 16.11 12.23
CA SER A 156 6.90 16.03 10.76
C SER A 156 6.81 14.58 10.26
N GLN A 157 7.47 13.64 10.95
CA GLN A 157 7.50 12.22 10.61
C GLN A 157 6.16 11.53 10.90
N ALA A 158 5.52 11.78 12.06
CA ALA A 158 4.15 11.32 12.32
C ALA A 158 3.16 11.83 11.26
N ARG A 159 3.29 13.09 10.85
CA ARG A 159 2.49 13.65 9.75
C ARG A 159 2.77 12.98 8.41
N ALA A 160 4.01 12.54 8.15
CA ALA A 160 4.35 11.79 6.95
C ALA A 160 3.68 10.40 6.95
N LEU A 161 3.72 9.67 8.08
CA LEU A 161 3.02 8.39 8.25
C LEU A 161 1.51 8.54 8.05
N PHE A 162 0.89 9.59 8.62
CA PHE A 162 -0.55 9.86 8.40
C PHE A 162 -0.86 10.12 6.92
N ARG A 163 -0.06 10.94 6.23
CA ARG A 163 -0.26 11.19 4.78
C ARG A 163 -0.06 9.93 3.95
N ALA A 164 0.92 9.09 4.30
CA ALA A 164 1.13 7.81 3.63
C ALA A 164 -0.05 6.86 3.87
N ALA A 165 -0.59 6.79 5.09
CA ALA A 165 -1.78 6.01 5.42
C ALA A 165 -3.02 6.45 4.61
N VAL A 166 -3.26 7.75 4.50
CA VAL A 166 -4.37 8.29 3.69
C VAL A 166 -4.15 7.99 2.20
N SER A 167 -2.95 8.29 1.67
CA SER A 167 -2.64 8.11 0.25
C SER A 167 -2.74 6.64 -0.15
N TRP A 168 -2.13 5.74 0.64
CA TRP A 168 -2.19 4.30 0.42
C TRP A 168 -3.62 3.77 0.54
N SER A 169 -4.43 4.27 1.48
CA SER A 169 -5.82 3.84 1.58
C SER A 169 -6.65 4.23 0.35
N LEU A 170 -6.39 5.40 -0.23
CA LEU A 170 -7.09 5.92 -1.41
C LEU A 170 -6.54 5.38 -2.73
N SER A 171 -5.37 4.75 -2.74
CA SER A 171 -4.80 4.16 -3.95
C SER A 171 -5.70 3.05 -4.51
N PRO A 172 -6.21 3.19 -5.75
CA PRO A 172 -7.08 2.19 -6.34
C PRO A 172 -6.30 0.91 -6.65
N GLU A 173 -6.96 -0.24 -6.50
CA GLU A 173 -6.48 -1.48 -7.10
C GLU A 173 -6.49 -1.33 -8.63
N LYS A 174 -5.41 -1.75 -9.27
CA LYS A 174 -5.22 -1.72 -10.71
C LYS A 174 -4.79 -3.11 -11.19
N SER A 175 -5.07 -3.40 -12.44
CA SER A 175 -4.60 -4.60 -13.14
C SER A 175 -3.29 -4.30 -13.85
N VAL A 176 -2.29 -5.15 -13.65
CA VAL A 176 -0.95 -5.00 -14.22
C VAL A 176 -0.60 -6.25 -14.99
N LEU A 177 -0.20 -6.11 -16.26
CA LEU A 177 0.39 -7.20 -17.05
C LEU A 177 1.91 -7.11 -16.87
N PHE A 178 2.49 -8.07 -16.16
CA PHE A 178 3.93 -8.13 -15.92
C PHE A 178 4.58 -9.11 -16.88
N VAL A 179 5.22 -8.56 -17.91
CA VAL A 179 5.91 -9.31 -18.97
C VAL A 179 7.34 -9.59 -18.49
N HIS A 180 7.69 -10.86 -18.35
CA HIS A 180 8.96 -11.29 -17.75
C HIS A 180 9.55 -12.50 -18.49
N ALA A 181 10.86 -12.71 -18.39
CA ALA A 181 11.46 -13.95 -18.88
C ALA A 181 11.34 -15.04 -17.81
N PRO A 182 11.03 -16.29 -18.17
CA PRO A 182 11.00 -17.39 -17.23
C PRO A 182 12.43 -17.84 -16.87
N SER A 183 12.71 -18.00 -15.58
CA SER A 183 13.91 -18.61 -15.02
C SER A 183 13.51 -19.90 -14.30
N GLY A 184 13.74 -21.06 -14.93
CA GLY A 184 13.30 -22.35 -14.38
C GLY A 184 11.78 -22.50 -14.27
N GLY A 185 11.02 -21.78 -15.11
CA GLY A 185 9.56 -21.80 -15.13
C GLY A 185 8.86 -20.78 -14.22
N ALA A 186 9.62 -19.94 -13.50
CA ALA A 186 9.10 -18.88 -12.63
C ALA A 186 9.72 -17.51 -12.96
N PRO A 187 9.19 -16.40 -12.44
CA PRO A 187 9.91 -15.11 -12.46
C PRO A 187 11.28 -15.22 -11.79
N SER A 188 12.24 -14.40 -12.22
CA SER A 188 13.52 -14.26 -11.51
C SER A 188 13.31 -13.66 -10.12
N ALA A 189 14.32 -13.73 -9.24
CA ALA A 189 14.23 -13.10 -7.91
C ALA A 189 14.00 -11.57 -8.00
N THR A 190 14.63 -10.91 -8.98
CA THR A 190 14.44 -9.47 -9.23
C THR A 190 13.03 -9.17 -9.73
N ASP A 191 12.51 -9.97 -10.67
CA ASP A 191 11.12 -9.84 -11.11
C ASP A 191 10.15 -10.06 -9.95
N GLN A 192 10.41 -11.07 -9.11
CA GLN A 192 9.56 -11.38 -7.97
C GLN A 192 9.52 -10.23 -6.96
N ALA A 193 10.62 -9.53 -6.73
CA ALA A 193 10.63 -8.35 -5.87
C ALA A 193 9.74 -7.22 -6.44
N LEU A 194 9.79 -6.96 -7.75
CA LEU A 194 8.92 -5.97 -8.40
C LEU A 194 7.45 -6.41 -8.38
N ILE A 195 7.18 -7.69 -8.60
CA ILE A 195 5.83 -8.28 -8.52
C ILE A 195 5.28 -8.14 -7.09
N ASP A 196 6.10 -8.40 -6.08
CA ASP A 196 5.73 -8.25 -4.67
C ASP A 196 5.47 -6.78 -4.31
N GLU A 197 6.26 -5.84 -4.82
CA GLU A 197 6.00 -4.41 -4.64
C GLU A 197 4.66 -3.99 -5.26
N LEU A 198 4.39 -4.40 -6.51
CA LEU A 198 3.13 -4.10 -7.19
C LEU A 198 1.93 -4.75 -6.47
N SER A 199 2.06 -6.01 -6.05
CA SER A 199 0.92 -6.79 -5.53
C SER A 199 0.70 -6.63 -4.03
N ARG A 200 1.76 -6.68 -3.23
CA ARG A 200 1.70 -6.63 -1.76
C ARG A 200 1.94 -5.22 -1.23
N GLY A 201 2.86 -4.46 -1.83
CA GLY A 201 3.13 -3.07 -1.45
C GLY A 201 2.01 -2.12 -1.90
N LEU A 202 1.71 -2.13 -3.20
CA LEU A 202 0.75 -1.23 -3.82
C LEU A 202 -0.66 -1.80 -3.93
N GLY A 203 -0.85 -3.10 -3.76
CA GLY A 203 -2.17 -3.74 -3.76
C GLY A 203 -2.79 -3.86 -5.16
N HIS A 204 -1.98 -4.08 -6.19
CA HIS A 204 -2.43 -4.29 -7.56
C HIS A 204 -2.58 -5.77 -7.91
N LYS A 205 -3.46 -6.07 -8.88
CA LYS A 205 -3.61 -7.41 -9.45
C LYS A 205 -2.61 -7.62 -10.56
N VAL A 206 -1.58 -8.41 -10.29
CA VAL A 206 -0.51 -8.69 -11.25
C VAL A 206 -0.83 -9.97 -12.02
N LYS A 207 -0.98 -9.87 -13.34
CA LYS A 207 -1.07 -10.98 -14.29
C LYS A 207 0.31 -11.20 -14.89
N LEU A 208 0.90 -12.37 -14.65
CA LEU A 208 2.20 -12.74 -15.21
C LEU A 208 2.06 -13.15 -16.68
N ARG A 209 2.99 -12.68 -17.50
CA ARG A 209 3.12 -13.06 -18.91
C ARG A 209 4.57 -13.48 -19.20
N PRO A 210 4.89 -14.78 -19.14
CA PRO A 210 6.24 -15.26 -19.42
C PRO A 210 6.55 -15.14 -20.92
N VAL A 211 7.72 -14.64 -21.29
CA VAL A 211 8.21 -14.54 -22.67
C VAL A 211 9.67 -15.00 -22.71
N ALA A 212 9.91 -16.19 -23.24
CA ALA A 212 11.24 -16.80 -23.38
C ALA A 212 11.90 -16.51 -24.73
N SER A 213 11.12 -16.20 -25.77
CA SER A 213 11.63 -15.95 -27.12
C SER A 213 10.62 -15.18 -27.99
N ALA A 214 11.07 -14.74 -29.16
CA ALA A 214 10.22 -14.06 -30.16
C ALA A 214 9.02 -14.91 -30.64
N ALA A 215 9.08 -16.23 -30.51
CA ALA A 215 7.94 -17.10 -30.83
C ALA A 215 6.76 -16.91 -29.86
N GLU A 216 7.03 -16.37 -28.67
CA GLU A 216 6.06 -16.12 -27.61
C GLU A 216 5.68 -14.64 -27.49
N LYS A 217 6.04 -13.83 -28.50
CA LYS A 217 5.77 -12.39 -28.56
C LYS A 217 4.31 -12.11 -28.15
N PRO A 218 4.08 -11.22 -27.16
CA PRO A 218 2.73 -10.86 -26.75
C PRO A 218 1.93 -10.20 -27.87
N ALA A 219 0.62 -10.40 -27.86
CA ALA A 219 -0.28 -9.59 -28.68
C ALA A 219 -0.62 -8.29 -27.94
N GLY A 220 -0.65 -7.15 -28.64
CA GLY A 220 -1.03 -5.87 -28.03
C GLY A 220 -2.41 -5.90 -27.35
N SER A 221 -3.34 -6.70 -27.88
CA SER A 221 -4.67 -6.91 -27.29
C SER A 221 -4.64 -7.54 -25.89
N GLU A 222 -3.53 -8.15 -25.46
CA GLU A 222 -3.38 -8.62 -24.07
C GLU A 222 -3.44 -7.47 -23.06
N ALA A 223 -3.21 -6.22 -23.49
CA ALA A 223 -3.29 -5.01 -22.67
C ALA A 223 -4.70 -4.39 -22.60
N ASP A 224 -5.65 -4.78 -23.45
CA ASP A 224 -6.95 -4.08 -23.60
C ASP A 224 -7.73 -3.96 -22.29
N ALA A 225 -7.72 -5.04 -21.50
CA ALA A 225 -8.40 -5.16 -20.22
C ALA A 225 -7.50 -4.86 -19.00
N ILE A 226 -6.29 -4.34 -19.23
CA ILE A 226 -5.28 -4.07 -18.21
C ILE A 226 -5.13 -2.55 -18.00
N ASP A 227 -4.73 -2.12 -16.80
CA ASP A 227 -4.49 -0.71 -16.49
C ASP A 227 -3.05 -0.26 -16.76
N LEU A 228 -2.07 -1.18 -16.65
CA LEU A 228 -0.64 -0.93 -16.87
C LEU A 228 0.04 -2.18 -17.45
N VAL A 229 0.87 -2.02 -18.48
CA VAL A 229 1.84 -3.05 -18.89
C VAL A 229 3.20 -2.72 -18.29
N VAL A 230 3.87 -3.72 -17.73
CA VAL A 230 5.27 -3.63 -17.29
C VAL A 230 6.07 -4.61 -18.13
N VAL A 231 7.05 -4.10 -18.88
CA VAL A 231 8.02 -4.91 -19.61
C VAL A 231 9.30 -4.97 -18.79
N SER A 232 9.55 -6.11 -18.15
CA SER A 232 10.73 -6.30 -17.32
C SER A 232 12.02 -6.35 -18.14
N GLU A 233 13.11 -5.81 -17.59
CA GLU A 233 14.50 -5.96 -18.08
C GLU A 233 14.93 -7.43 -18.19
N SER A 234 14.22 -8.37 -17.53
CA SER A 234 14.50 -9.79 -17.72
C SER A 234 14.18 -10.29 -19.13
N VAL A 235 13.36 -9.58 -19.90
CA VAL A 235 12.93 -9.96 -21.25
C VAL A 235 13.80 -9.27 -22.29
N SER A 236 14.39 -10.05 -23.21
CA SER A 236 15.06 -9.49 -24.38
C SER A 236 14.09 -8.65 -25.22
N SER A 237 14.48 -7.40 -25.55
CA SER A 237 13.68 -6.53 -26.42
C SER A 237 13.33 -7.21 -27.76
N GLY A 238 14.24 -7.98 -28.35
CA GLY A 238 13.99 -8.77 -29.57
C GLY A 238 12.90 -9.85 -29.46
N ALA A 239 12.48 -10.23 -28.24
CA ALA A 239 11.37 -11.14 -28.02
C ALA A 239 10.00 -10.44 -27.97
N VAL A 240 9.97 -9.13 -27.72
CA VAL A 240 8.74 -8.34 -27.56
C VAL A 240 8.58 -7.34 -28.71
N THR A 241 9.66 -6.70 -29.15
CA THR A 241 9.72 -5.76 -30.28
C THR A 241 8.62 -4.70 -30.16
N ASP A 242 7.82 -4.48 -31.20
CA ASP A 242 6.72 -3.51 -31.24
C ASP A 242 5.41 -4.00 -30.61
N ALA A 243 5.40 -5.11 -29.85
CA ALA A 243 4.16 -5.74 -29.36
C ALA A 243 3.21 -4.77 -28.63
N PHE A 244 3.77 -3.78 -27.95
CA PHE A 244 3.00 -2.82 -27.16
C PHE A 244 2.98 -1.41 -27.75
N LYS A 245 3.52 -1.19 -28.96
CA LYS A 245 3.73 0.15 -29.51
C LYS A 245 2.44 0.94 -29.69
N ASP A 246 1.39 0.27 -30.14
CA ASP A 246 0.10 0.88 -30.46
C ASP A 246 -0.95 0.69 -29.34
N VAL A 247 -0.55 0.19 -28.16
CA VAL A 247 -1.51 0.03 -27.05
C VAL A 247 -1.88 1.37 -26.45
N THR A 248 -3.15 1.54 -26.10
CA THR A 248 -3.66 2.81 -25.53
C THR A 248 -3.51 2.88 -24.00
N LYS A 249 -2.90 1.86 -23.40
CA LYS A 249 -2.65 1.78 -21.95
C LYS A 249 -1.22 2.23 -21.65
N PRO A 250 -0.94 2.76 -20.46
CA PRO A 250 0.42 3.00 -20.02
C PRO A 250 1.30 1.75 -20.13
N VAL A 251 2.53 1.93 -20.62
CA VAL A 251 3.57 0.89 -20.69
C VAL A 251 4.79 1.39 -19.93
N LEU A 252 5.14 0.69 -18.85
CA LEU A 252 6.40 0.88 -18.12
C LEU A 252 7.46 -0.01 -18.76
N MET A 253 8.44 0.62 -19.41
CA MET A 253 9.54 -0.05 -20.11
C MET A 253 10.74 -0.12 -19.15
N LEU A 254 10.89 -1.24 -18.44
CA LEU A 254 12.08 -1.48 -17.64
C LEU A 254 13.22 -2.00 -18.51
N GLU A 255 12.89 -2.83 -19.51
CA GLU A 255 13.80 -3.18 -20.61
C GLU A 255 14.11 -1.94 -21.46
N ALA A 256 15.27 -1.33 -21.26
CA ALA A 256 15.60 -0.07 -21.92
C ALA A 256 15.66 -0.20 -23.45
N PHE A 257 16.14 -1.33 -23.99
CA PHE A 257 16.30 -1.53 -25.43
C PHE A 257 15.01 -1.89 -26.16
N ILE A 258 13.84 -1.83 -25.51
CA ILE A 258 12.55 -1.84 -26.23
C ILE A 258 12.14 -0.42 -26.68
N ALA A 259 12.79 0.62 -26.16
CA ALA A 259 12.38 2.01 -26.40
C ALA A 259 12.46 2.42 -27.88
N ASP A 260 13.42 1.88 -28.64
CA ASP A 260 13.57 2.15 -30.07
C ASP A 260 12.54 1.36 -30.91
N ASP A 261 12.29 0.10 -30.57
CA ASP A 261 11.21 -0.71 -31.16
C ASP A 261 9.83 -0.04 -30.99
N MET A 262 9.65 0.67 -29.87
CA MET A 262 8.43 1.41 -29.53
C MET A 262 8.41 2.84 -30.09
N LEU A 263 9.45 3.26 -30.82
CA LEU A 263 9.65 4.62 -31.35
C LEU A 263 9.63 5.74 -30.29
N VAL A 264 10.05 5.44 -29.07
CA VAL A 264 10.11 6.38 -27.96
C VAL A 264 11.45 7.13 -27.95
N ALA A 265 12.56 6.39 -27.95
CA ALA A 265 13.92 6.93 -27.87
C ALA A 265 14.95 5.88 -28.30
N ALA A 266 16.17 6.33 -28.63
CA ALA A 266 17.30 5.43 -28.80
C ALA A 266 17.84 4.99 -27.41
N PRO A 267 18.00 3.68 -27.14
CA PRO A 267 18.52 3.19 -25.87
C PRO A 267 20.04 3.36 -25.77
N GLY A 268 20.56 3.32 -24.54
CA GLY A 268 21.99 3.38 -24.26
C GLY A 268 22.31 2.90 -22.84
N THR A 269 23.60 2.68 -22.57
CA THR A 269 24.06 2.17 -21.27
C THR A 269 25.06 3.13 -20.65
N VAL A 270 24.85 3.46 -19.37
CA VAL A 270 25.84 4.12 -18.52
C VAL A 270 26.22 3.15 -17.41
N ALA A 271 27.49 2.75 -17.36
CA ALA A 271 27.96 1.77 -16.39
C ALA A 271 28.25 2.43 -15.03
N THR A 272 28.15 1.65 -13.95
CA THR A 272 28.60 2.00 -12.58
C THR A 272 27.92 3.21 -11.93
N GLN A 273 26.76 3.62 -12.45
CA GLN A 273 26.00 4.73 -11.90
C GLN A 273 25.16 4.29 -10.69
N THR A 274 25.14 5.12 -9.64
CA THR A 274 24.35 4.89 -8.41
C THR A 274 23.35 6.01 -8.12
N GLN A 275 23.34 7.06 -8.95
CA GLN A 275 22.51 8.25 -8.79
C GLN A 275 22.08 8.77 -10.15
N VAL A 276 20.90 9.38 -10.22
CA VAL A 276 20.37 10.04 -11.43
C VAL A 276 20.12 11.51 -11.12
N ASP A 277 20.37 12.38 -12.10
CA ASP A 277 20.01 13.79 -12.02
C ASP A 277 18.52 13.96 -12.35
N ILE A 278 17.76 14.56 -11.44
CA ILE A 278 16.36 14.91 -11.68
C ILE A 278 16.33 16.18 -12.52
N LEU A 279 16.07 16.03 -13.82
CA LEU A 279 16.10 17.14 -14.77
C LEU A 279 14.88 18.07 -14.68
N ASN A 280 13.79 17.62 -14.05
CA ASN A 280 12.59 18.42 -13.80
C ASN A 280 12.07 18.18 -12.37
N PRO A 281 12.70 18.80 -11.35
CA PRO A 281 12.38 18.53 -9.95
C PRO A 281 11.01 19.05 -9.51
N ASP A 282 10.38 19.92 -10.31
CA ASP A 282 9.06 20.48 -10.02
C ASP A 282 7.91 19.68 -10.66
N HIS A 283 8.23 18.63 -11.44
CA HIS A 283 7.20 17.73 -11.95
C HIS A 283 6.64 16.90 -10.78
N PRO A 284 5.30 16.86 -10.62
CA PRO A 284 4.66 16.12 -9.53
C PRO A 284 4.90 14.60 -9.61
#